data_AF-A0A1N7BFF8-F1
#
_entry.id   AF-A0A1N7BFF8-F1
#
_cell.length_a   1.000
_cell.length_b   1.000
_cell.length_c   1.000
_cell.angle_alpha   90.00
_cell.angle_beta   90.00
_cell.angle_gamma   90.00
#
_symmetry.space_group_name_H-M   'P 1'
#
loop_
_entity.id
_entity.type
_entity.pdbx_description
1 polymer ?
#
loop_
_entity_poly.entity_id
_entity_poly.type
_entity_poly.pdbx_seq_one_letter_code
_entity_poly.pdbx_strand_id
1 'polypeptide(L)'
;MNIKSLLLGSAAALAAVSGAQAADAIVAAEPEPVEYVRVCDAFGTGYFYIPGTETCLKIGGFIRVQTNFGPNASGTSDWDSFSRAYISFDAKSDTEYGTLTGFFAAEFNADNDSAVGDSLIDVDEAYIQLGGLKAGFFYNWWDKGINGETDTLG
;
A
#
# COMPACT_ATOMS: atom_id res chain seq x y z
N MET A 1 -80.85 -43.71 -2.79
CA MET A 1 -79.96 -42.56 -3.05
C MET A 1 -78.57 -43.11 -3.32
N ASN A 2 -78.21 -43.32 -4.59
CA ASN A 2 -77.52 -42.38 -5.50
C ASN A 2 -75.98 -42.47 -5.39
N ILE A 3 -75.44 -43.54 -5.99
CA ILE A 3 -74.06 -43.59 -6.52
C ILE A 3 -73.98 -42.56 -7.66
N LYS A 4 -73.39 -41.38 -7.41
CA LYS A 4 -73.05 -40.40 -8.47
C LYS A 4 -71.79 -39.55 -8.23
N SER A 5 -71.02 -39.73 -7.16
CA SER A 5 -69.93 -38.79 -6.86
C SER A 5 -68.50 -39.33 -6.97
N LEU A 6 -68.29 -40.60 -7.34
CA LEU A 6 -66.94 -41.19 -7.26
C LEU A 6 -66.09 -41.13 -8.55
N LEU A 7 -66.56 -40.49 -9.63
CA LEU A 7 -65.88 -40.53 -10.94
C LEU A 7 -65.41 -39.16 -11.49
N LEU A 8 -65.56 -38.07 -10.74
CA LEU A 8 -65.09 -36.74 -11.17
C LEU A 8 -63.83 -36.25 -10.44
N GLY A 9 -63.29 -37.04 -9.50
CA GLY A 9 -62.14 -36.65 -8.68
C GLY A 9 -60.75 -37.08 -9.18
N SER A 10 -60.64 -37.80 -10.31
CA SER A 10 -59.36 -38.44 -10.72
C SER A 10 -58.70 -37.84 -11.98
N ALA A 11 -59.25 -36.79 -12.59
CA ALA A 11 -58.66 -36.19 -13.80
C ALA A 11 -57.83 -34.92 -13.54
N ALA A 12 -57.80 -34.41 -12.30
CA ALA A 12 -57.05 -33.19 -11.95
C ALA A 12 -55.65 -33.45 -11.36
N ALA A 13 -55.18 -34.71 -11.34
CA ALA A 13 -53.87 -35.08 -10.81
C ALA A 13 -52.78 -35.24 -11.91
N LEU A 14 -53.11 -35.00 -13.18
CA LEU A 14 -52.18 -35.13 -14.32
C LEU A 14 -51.69 -33.78 -14.89
N ALA A 15 -52.03 -32.66 -14.25
CA ALA A 15 -51.52 -31.32 -14.60
C ALA A 15 -50.42 -30.83 -13.63
N ALA A 16 -49.82 -31.74 -12.85
CA ALA A 16 -48.68 -31.45 -11.97
C ALA A 16 -47.35 -32.03 -12.51
N VAL A 17 -47.27 -32.33 -13.81
CA VAL A 17 -46.02 -32.70 -14.49
C VAL A 17 -45.83 -31.77 -15.69
N SER A 18 -45.38 -30.55 -15.40
CA SER A 18 -44.66 -29.71 -16.35
C SER A 18 -43.94 -28.62 -15.58
N GLY A 19 -42.73 -28.96 -15.15
CA GLY A 19 -41.85 -28.03 -14.44
C GLY A 19 -40.63 -28.75 -13.90
N ALA A 20 -39.89 -29.44 -14.78
CA ALA A 20 -38.47 -29.64 -14.52
C ALA A 20 -37.84 -28.24 -14.48
N GLN A 21 -37.88 -27.60 -13.33
CA GLN A 21 -37.00 -26.49 -13.00
C GLN A 21 -35.62 -27.13 -12.85
N ALA A 22 -34.90 -27.21 -13.97
CA ALA A 22 -33.45 -27.18 -13.94
C ALA A 22 -33.07 -25.84 -13.32
N ALA A 23 -33.05 -25.79 -11.99
CA ALA A 23 -32.24 -24.84 -11.26
C ALA A 23 -30.78 -25.32 -11.43
N ASP A 24 -30.24 -25.14 -12.64
CA ASP A 24 -28.86 -24.69 -12.68
C ASP A 24 -28.91 -23.35 -11.98
N ALA A 25 -28.60 -23.38 -10.68
CA ALA A 25 -28.07 -22.21 -10.04
C ALA A 25 -26.86 -21.83 -10.89
N ILE A 26 -27.08 -20.92 -11.83
CA ILE A 26 -26.07 -19.95 -12.19
C ILE A 26 -25.82 -19.24 -10.86
N VAL A 27 -24.97 -19.86 -10.04
CA VAL A 27 -24.13 -19.16 -9.10
C VAL A 27 -23.37 -18.23 -10.02
N ALA A 28 -23.96 -17.05 -10.27
CA ALA A 28 -23.18 -15.88 -10.52
C ALA A 28 -22.16 -15.94 -9.39
N ALA A 29 -20.92 -16.28 -9.74
CA ALA A 29 -19.80 -16.10 -8.84
C ALA A 29 -19.95 -14.64 -8.43
N GLU A 30 -20.48 -14.42 -7.23
CA GLU A 30 -20.42 -13.12 -6.60
C GLU A 30 -18.94 -12.79 -6.69
N PRO A 31 -18.54 -11.73 -7.42
CA PRO A 31 -17.14 -11.44 -7.62
C PRO A 31 -16.58 -11.33 -6.22
N GLU A 32 -15.80 -12.35 -5.82
CA GLU A 32 -15.27 -12.39 -4.48
C GLU A 32 -14.53 -11.06 -4.33
N PRO A 33 -14.83 -10.27 -3.27
CA PRO A 33 -14.17 -9.00 -3.07
C PRO A 33 -12.69 -9.34 -2.98
N VAL A 34 -12.01 -9.09 -4.08
CA VAL A 34 -10.62 -9.41 -4.27
C VAL A 34 -9.90 -8.51 -3.29
N GLU A 35 -9.57 -9.05 -2.13
CA GLU A 35 -8.66 -8.43 -1.18
C GLU A 35 -7.29 -8.43 -1.84
N TYR A 36 -7.07 -7.43 -2.70
CA TYR A 36 -5.82 -7.23 -3.41
C TYR A 36 -4.66 -6.95 -2.45
N VAL A 37 -4.95 -6.57 -1.21
CA VAL A 37 -3.95 -6.19 -0.22
C VAL A 37 -4.29 -6.90 1.09
N ARG A 38 -3.51 -7.93 1.42
CA ARG A 38 -3.63 -8.67 2.69
C ARG A 38 -2.68 -8.06 3.71
N VAL A 39 -3.07 -8.01 4.98
CA VAL A 39 -2.18 -7.59 6.06
C VAL A 39 -1.03 -8.61 6.21
N CYS A 40 0.20 -8.13 6.35
CA CYS A 40 1.34 -8.97 6.68
C CYS A 40 1.76 -8.77 8.12
N ASP A 41 1.44 -9.73 9.00
CA ASP A 41 1.80 -9.69 10.41
C ASP A 41 3.23 -10.20 10.70
N ALA A 42 3.89 -10.82 9.71
CA ALA A 42 5.21 -11.46 9.89
C ALA A 42 6.33 -10.48 10.27
N PHE A 43 6.27 -9.24 9.79
CA PHE A 43 7.31 -8.22 10.01
C PHE A 43 6.82 -7.01 10.82
N GLY A 44 5.61 -7.10 11.40
CA GLY A 44 5.03 -6.09 12.27
C GLY A 44 3.95 -5.23 11.61
N THR A 45 3.52 -4.19 12.32
CA THR A 45 2.39 -3.36 11.90
C THR A 45 2.72 -2.48 10.70
N GLY A 46 1.75 -2.33 9.79
CA GLY A 46 1.85 -1.45 8.62
C GLY A 46 2.47 -2.10 7.39
N TYR A 47 2.77 -3.40 7.44
CA TYR A 47 3.12 -4.18 6.25
C TYR A 47 1.87 -4.80 5.63
N PHE A 48 1.90 -4.89 4.31
CA PHE A 48 0.90 -5.60 3.52
C PHE A 48 1.58 -6.47 2.47
N TYR A 49 0.94 -7.58 2.09
CA TYR A 49 1.46 -8.44 1.04
C TYR A 49 1.31 -7.77 -0.32
N ILE A 50 2.38 -7.81 -1.12
CA ILE A 50 2.31 -7.45 -2.54
C ILE A 50 1.51 -8.57 -3.24
N PRO A 51 0.39 -8.25 -3.93
CA PRO A 51 -0.44 -9.25 -4.57
C PRO A 51 0.35 -10.16 -5.53
N GLY A 52 0.11 -11.47 -5.41
CA GLY A 52 0.83 -12.49 -6.19
C GLY A 52 2.18 -12.92 -5.60
N THR A 53 2.57 -12.42 -4.42
CA THR A 53 3.82 -12.79 -3.74
C THR A 53 3.62 -12.99 -2.24
N GLU A 54 4.64 -13.55 -1.57
CA GLU A 54 4.75 -13.60 -0.09
C GLU A 54 5.60 -12.45 0.46
N THR A 55 5.90 -11.44 -0.37
CA THR A 55 6.67 -10.26 0.02
C THR A 55 5.79 -9.26 0.74
N CYS A 56 6.22 -8.83 1.91
CA CYS A 56 5.58 -7.82 2.72
C CYS A 56 6.17 -6.45 2.39
N LEU A 57 5.34 -5.49 2.03
CA LEU A 57 5.71 -4.12 1.72
C LEU A 57 5.13 -3.17 2.77
N LYS A 58 5.94 -2.22 3.23
CA LYS A 58 5.50 -1.07 4.01
C LYS A 58 5.88 0.20 3.27
N ILE A 59 4.91 1.09 3.15
CA ILE A 59 5.11 2.44 2.62
C ILE A 59 5.08 3.39 3.81
N GLY A 60 6.18 4.09 4.02
CA GLY A 60 6.32 5.10 5.06
C GLY A 60 6.66 6.45 4.46
N GLY A 61 6.60 7.49 5.28
CA GLY A 61 6.94 8.83 4.82
C GLY A 61 6.46 9.92 5.76
N PHE A 62 6.83 11.14 5.42
CA PHE A 62 6.27 12.35 6.03
C PHE A 62 6.29 13.50 5.03
N ILE A 63 5.49 14.52 5.31
CA ILE A 63 5.55 15.81 4.64
C ILE A 63 5.94 16.84 5.68
N ARG A 64 6.96 17.63 5.37
CA ARG A 64 7.44 18.74 6.18
C ARG A 64 7.19 20.04 5.42
N VAL A 65 6.70 21.03 6.13
CA VAL A 65 6.56 22.40 5.63
C VAL A 65 7.27 23.30 6.63
N GLN A 66 8.14 24.16 6.13
CA GLN A 66 8.91 25.12 6.88
C GLN A 66 8.73 26.49 6.22
N THR A 67 8.55 27.52 7.04
CA THR A 67 8.58 28.91 6.57
C THR A 67 9.53 29.68 7.44
N ASN A 68 10.55 30.25 6.82
CA ASN A 68 11.54 31.11 7.45
C ASN A 68 11.10 32.56 7.26
N PHE A 69 11.26 33.37 8.31
CA PHE A 69 10.96 34.81 8.28
C PHE A 69 12.17 35.60 8.77
N GLY A 70 12.54 36.63 8.03
CA GLY A 70 13.65 37.52 8.38
C GLY A 70 14.11 38.35 7.19
N PRO A 71 14.82 39.48 7.41
CA PRO A 71 15.29 40.31 6.31
C PRO A 71 16.13 39.49 5.31
N ASN A 72 15.74 39.51 4.03
CA ASN A 72 16.40 38.75 2.95
C ASN A 72 16.49 37.22 3.22
N ALA A 73 15.42 36.61 3.74
CA ALA A 73 15.32 35.16 3.96
C ALA A 73 15.44 34.31 2.68
N SER A 74 14.96 34.80 1.52
CA SER A 74 15.13 34.18 0.20
C SER A 74 15.49 35.27 -0.82
N GLY A 75 16.77 35.39 -1.18
CA GLY A 75 17.24 36.47 -2.06
C GLY A 75 16.88 37.87 -1.52
N THR A 76 15.94 38.57 -2.16
CA THR A 76 15.41 39.87 -1.71
C THR A 76 14.08 39.78 -0.97
N SER A 77 13.56 38.58 -0.75
CA SER A 77 12.32 38.27 -0.05
C SER A 77 12.58 38.16 1.45
N ASP A 78 11.70 38.74 2.28
CA ASP A 78 11.78 38.64 3.75
C ASP A 78 11.16 37.35 4.32
N TRP A 79 10.71 36.46 3.44
CA TRP A 79 10.16 35.15 3.77
C TRP A 79 10.58 34.12 2.75
N ASP A 80 10.74 32.90 3.22
CA ASP A 80 11.21 31.74 2.48
C ASP A 80 10.37 30.53 2.91
N SER A 81 9.88 29.74 1.95
CA SER A 81 8.99 28.60 2.19
C SER A 81 9.55 27.34 1.55
N PHE A 82 9.92 26.40 2.40
CA PHE A 82 10.46 25.11 2.05
C PHE A 82 9.44 24.00 2.35
N SER A 83 9.32 23.04 1.44
CA SER A 83 8.54 21.82 1.61
C SER A 83 9.39 20.59 1.27
N ARG A 84 9.32 19.55 2.11
CA ARG A 84 9.94 18.25 1.85
C ARG A 84 8.90 17.15 1.93
N ALA A 85 8.85 16.29 0.93
CA ALA A 85 8.20 14.99 1.04
C ALA A 85 9.27 13.91 1.15
N TYR A 86 9.20 13.12 2.22
CA TYR A 86 10.01 11.92 2.40
C TYR A 86 9.12 10.71 2.14
N ILE A 87 9.54 9.81 1.27
CA ILE A 87 8.86 8.53 1.05
C ILE A 87 9.85 7.39 1.23
N SER A 88 9.40 6.32 1.87
CA SER A 88 10.18 5.11 2.06
C SER A 88 9.37 3.88 1.70
N PHE A 89 10.05 2.90 1.10
CA PHE A 89 9.54 1.58 0.79
C PHE A 89 10.43 0.56 1.51
N ASP A 90 9.81 -0.28 2.33
CA ASP A 90 10.47 -1.41 2.99
C ASP A 90 9.78 -2.70 2.55
N ALA A 91 10.48 -3.48 1.74
CA ALA A 91 10.04 -4.77 1.25
C ALA A 91 10.80 -5.89 1.97
N LYS A 92 10.08 -6.80 2.63
CA LYS A 92 10.63 -7.93 3.36
C LYS A 92 10.05 -9.24 2.85
N SER A 93 10.93 -10.21 2.59
CA SER A 93 10.56 -11.56 2.22
C SER A 93 11.32 -12.54 3.10
N ASP A 94 10.65 -13.57 3.61
CA ASP A 94 11.34 -14.64 4.32
C ASP A 94 11.92 -15.63 3.31
N THR A 95 13.20 -15.96 3.44
CA THR A 95 13.91 -16.86 2.53
C THR A 95 14.66 -17.92 3.31
N GLU A 96 15.11 -18.99 2.66
CA GLU A 96 15.92 -20.04 3.30
C GLU A 96 17.24 -19.52 3.89
N TYR A 97 17.72 -18.36 3.43
CA TYR A 97 18.93 -17.69 3.91
C TYR A 97 18.63 -16.61 4.97
N GLY A 98 17.39 -16.54 5.46
CA GLY A 98 16.88 -15.53 6.38
C GLY A 98 16.08 -14.43 5.67
N THR A 99 15.75 -13.36 6.40
CA THR A 99 14.93 -12.28 5.85
C THR A 99 15.70 -11.46 4.81
N LEU A 100 15.18 -11.44 3.59
CA LEU A 100 15.58 -10.51 2.54
C LEU A 100 14.84 -9.19 2.76
N THR A 101 15.57 -8.11 3.04
CA THR A 101 15.05 -6.75 3.18
C THR A 101 15.54 -5.90 2.02
N GLY A 102 14.64 -5.28 1.26
CA GLY A 102 14.92 -4.20 0.34
C GLY A 102 14.37 -2.91 0.92
N PHE A 103 15.24 -1.91 1.10
CA PHE A 103 14.84 -0.60 1.60
C PHE A 103 15.21 0.47 0.57
N PHE A 104 14.28 1.39 0.35
CA PHE A 104 14.48 2.58 -0.47
C PHE A 104 13.84 3.77 0.22
N ALA A 105 14.52 4.90 0.24
CA ALA A 105 13.99 6.17 0.69
C ALA A 105 14.41 7.30 -0.25
N ALA A 106 13.50 8.24 -0.49
CA ALA A 106 13.76 9.41 -1.30
C ALA A 106 13.14 10.67 -0.69
N GLU A 107 13.85 11.77 -0.88
CA GLU A 107 13.46 13.12 -0.50
C GLU A 107 13.10 13.94 -1.73
N PHE A 108 11.95 14.60 -1.67
CA PHE A 108 11.48 15.54 -2.67
C PHE A 108 11.43 16.90 -2.00
N ASN A 109 12.45 17.71 -2.29
CA ASN A 109 12.60 19.05 -1.77
C ASN A 109 11.96 20.03 -2.76
N ALA A 110 11.26 21.03 -2.25
CA ALA A 110 10.68 22.10 -3.04
C ALA A 110 10.73 23.38 -2.21
N ASP A 111 11.38 24.39 -2.75
CA ASP A 111 11.51 25.69 -2.11
C ASP A 111 11.08 26.79 -3.09
N ASN A 112 10.65 27.92 -2.52
CA ASN A 112 10.05 29.03 -3.24
C ASN A 112 11.08 30.10 -3.62
N ASP A 113 12.36 29.90 -3.31
CA ASP A 113 13.41 30.77 -3.81
C ASP A 113 13.46 30.73 -5.34
N SER A 114 13.50 31.91 -5.94
CA SER A 114 13.34 32.09 -7.39
C SER A 114 14.61 31.80 -8.18
N ALA A 115 15.57 31.10 -7.57
CA ALA A 115 16.76 30.60 -8.25
C ALA A 115 16.44 29.24 -8.91
N VAL A 116 16.66 29.16 -10.22
CA VAL A 116 16.42 27.96 -11.03
C VAL A 116 17.14 26.75 -10.40
N GLY A 117 16.40 25.80 -9.83
CA GLY A 117 16.95 24.56 -9.27
C GLY A 117 16.34 24.05 -7.96
N ASP A 118 15.33 24.73 -7.42
CA ASP A 118 14.92 24.54 -6.03
C ASP A 118 14.00 23.35 -5.74
N SER A 119 13.70 22.55 -6.78
CA SER A 119 12.98 21.29 -6.63
C SER A 119 13.91 20.12 -6.93
N LEU A 120 14.43 19.48 -5.89
CA LEU A 120 15.40 18.39 -5.99
C LEU A 120 14.76 17.07 -5.54
N ILE A 121 15.21 15.98 -6.18
CA ILE A 121 14.89 14.62 -5.77
C ILE A 121 16.19 13.95 -5.38
N ASP A 122 16.33 13.61 -4.11
CA ASP A 122 17.51 13.00 -3.54
C ASP A 122 17.16 11.58 -3.06
N VAL A 123 18.05 10.63 -3.31
CA VAL A 123 17.92 9.26 -2.77
C VAL A 123 18.64 9.24 -1.44
N ASP A 124 17.90 9.03 -0.36
CA ASP A 124 18.43 9.07 1.01
C ASP A 124 19.10 7.74 1.39
N GLU A 125 18.41 6.63 1.19
CA GLU A 125 18.98 5.29 1.35
C GLU A 125 18.42 4.34 0.29
N ALA A 126 19.24 3.44 -0.23
CA ALA A 126 18.84 2.40 -1.17
C ALA A 126 19.72 1.17 -0.98
N TYR A 127 19.22 0.16 -0.27
CA TYR A 127 20.00 -1.04 0.04
C TYR A 127 19.18 -2.31 0.02
N ILE A 128 19.91 -3.42 -0.13
CA ILE A 128 19.41 -4.78 0.09
C ILE A 128 20.17 -5.41 1.25
N GLN A 129 19.46 -6.19 2.07
CA GLN A 129 20.01 -6.88 3.21
C GLN A 129 19.52 -8.33 3.26
N LEU A 130 20.42 -9.28 3.46
CA LEU A 130 20.11 -10.69 3.61
C LEU A 130 21.02 -11.30 4.68
N GLY A 131 20.42 -11.95 5.68
CA GLY A 131 21.19 -12.72 6.69
C GLY A 131 22.28 -11.91 7.41
N GLY A 132 22.08 -10.60 7.58
CA GLY A 132 23.06 -9.68 8.20
C GLY A 132 24.05 -9.01 7.23
N LEU A 133 24.15 -9.47 5.98
CA LEU A 133 24.90 -8.78 4.93
C LEU A 133 24.05 -7.66 4.34
N LYS A 134 24.58 -6.43 4.29
CA LYS A 134 23.90 -5.27 3.68
C LYS A 134 24.76 -4.70 2.56
N ALA A 135 24.15 -4.44 1.41
CA ALA A 135 24.81 -3.86 0.24
C ALA A 135 23.91 -2.78 -0.39
N GLY A 136 24.52 -1.66 -0.80
CA GLY A 136 23.82 -0.53 -1.41
C GLY A 136 24.34 0.80 -0.90
N PHE A 137 23.54 1.84 -1.09
CA PHE A 137 23.74 3.17 -0.53
C PHE A 137 23.01 3.27 0.81
N PHE A 138 23.74 3.53 1.89
CA PHE A 138 23.19 3.67 3.24
C PHE A 138 24.20 4.40 4.12
N TYR A 139 23.71 5.10 5.13
CA TYR A 139 24.58 5.80 6.07
C TYR A 139 25.26 4.82 7.02
N ASN A 140 26.55 5.06 7.29
CA ASN A 140 27.25 4.38 8.37
C ASN A 140 27.03 5.13 9.70
N TRP A 141 27.52 4.58 10.80
CA TRP A 141 27.38 5.19 12.13
C TRP A 141 28.01 6.60 12.25
N TRP A 142 29.00 6.91 11.42
CA TRP A 142 29.73 8.18 11.46
C TRP A 142 29.07 9.28 10.62
N ASP A 143 28.24 8.88 9.65
CA ASP A 143 27.58 9.76 8.69
C ASP A 143 26.10 9.94 9.01
N LYS A 144 25.51 9.00 9.76
CA LYS A 144 24.17 9.14 10.31
C LYS A 144 24.19 10.26 11.35
N GLY A 145 23.62 11.41 11.01
CA GLY A 145 23.48 12.57 11.89
C GLY A 145 22.72 12.27 13.19
N ILE A 146 22.24 13.31 13.87
CA ILE A 146 21.49 13.13 15.12
C ILE A 146 20.16 12.42 14.82
N ASN A 147 19.89 11.32 15.53
CA ASN A 147 18.64 10.58 15.35
C ASN A 147 17.43 11.47 15.67
N GLY A 148 16.54 11.65 14.71
CA GLY A 148 15.31 12.42 14.87
C GLY A 148 15.37 13.84 14.30
N GLU A 149 16.55 14.32 13.88
CA GLU A 149 16.64 15.54 13.10
C GLU A 149 16.18 15.27 11.67
N THR A 150 15.30 16.13 11.16
CA THR A 150 14.80 16.10 9.78
C THR A 150 15.15 17.39 9.03
N ASP A 151 15.96 18.25 9.66
CA ASP A 151 16.53 19.42 9.03
C ASP A 151 17.94 19.11 8.53
N THR A 152 18.32 19.85 7.50
CA THR A 152 19.70 19.91 7.04
C THR A 152 20.23 21.22 7.60
N LEU A 153 20.90 21.17 8.75
CA LEU A 153 21.65 22.30 9.28
C LEU A 153 22.88 22.50 8.40
N GLY A 154 22.70 23.16 7.26
CA GLY A 154 23.78 23.61 6.37
C GLY A 154 24.68 24.62 7.04
#